data_AF-A0A376B9X7-F1
#
_entry.id   AF-A0A376B9X7-F1
#
_cell.length_a   1.000
_cell.length_b   1.000
_cell.length_c   1.000
_cell.angle_alpha   90.00
_cell.angle_beta   90.00
_cell.angle_gamma   90.00
#
_symmetry.space_group_name_H-M   'P 1'
#
loop_
_entity.id
_entity.type
_entity.pdbx_description
1 polymer ?
#
loop_
_entity_poly.entity_id
_entity_poly.type
_entity_poly.pdbx_seq_one_letter_code
_entity_poly.pdbx_strand_id
1 'polypeptide(L)'
;MTTKRKYTNTSTTTVDTTPLQNNKKPKNFNEKYIEELRIKLLEKNKEIPLYLLDSFNQVDTILKQTVITKENHSAILVGPRANYKTLSIETSLNNLKQKYNDQFIVIKLNGIIHTEESAISSMATQLELQLQKLRGDSFSLYFEEELAEREKALDKNSEAVNLDYKLNNGSLIDIFQRFLQIMNYKSTDTRHKREKVSMVFIFDEIDSFAGPVRQTLLYNLFDMVEGSQISFCIIGCTTKINIMEFLEKRVKSRFSNRIIYFPKPANYKEFTDSVFHLLKIKDATNEAEQCWNQKLFEQINISCSPLNNLIKKNFDSTKDIRKFFNLFQVVFTKYTFPSFQISDLSLIEKFDKNRLKSGLTSRVKSLSDLELSILIAAARVSIKTNDNVNFNLVYDEYSSLLTSINASIPSVFGGMDIDKTYKKWNKQDIKNVWENLLDLNFLVEKGALGIRESALQAFVASNYHTIQSSVSFDLRNLNVLVTLQELRRIIPSSSLLYQWTTL
;
A
#
# COMPACT_ATOMS: atom_id res chain seq x y z
N MET A 1 -58.37 -18.77 -53.85
CA MET A 1 -59.29 -17.72 -53.36
C MET A 1 -58.56 -16.93 -52.27
N THR A 2 -57.71 -15.93 -52.55
CA THR A 2 -58.03 -14.51 -52.86
C THR A 2 -59.09 -13.96 -51.89
N THR A 3 -58.79 -13.05 -50.95
CA THR A 3 -58.56 -11.59 -51.13
C THR A 3 -58.25 -10.96 -49.74
N LYS A 4 -57.10 -10.32 -49.49
CA LYS A 4 -56.76 -8.87 -49.57
C LYS A 4 -57.64 -7.87 -48.80
N ARG A 5 -57.04 -7.17 -47.81
CA ARG A 5 -57.10 -5.70 -47.45
C ARG A 5 -56.20 -5.49 -46.21
N LYS A 6 -54.97 -4.93 -46.22
CA LYS A 6 -54.41 -3.59 -46.53
C LYS A 6 -54.87 -2.40 -45.64
N TYR A 7 -53.93 -2.00 -44.76
CA TYR A 7 -53.40 -0.65 -44.47
C TYR A 7 -53.99 0.30 -43.39
N THR A 8 -53.02 0.86 -42.63
CA THR A 8 -52.79 2.23 -42.10
C THR A 8 -53.37 2.73 -40.76
N ASN A 9 -52.41 3.09 -39.88
CA ASN A 9 -52.21 4.38 -39.17
C ASN A 9 -53.03 4.80 -37.92
N THR A 10 -52.25 4.97 -36.83
CA THR A 10 -52.12 6.11 -35.89
C THR A 10 -53.31 6.67 -35.10
N SER A 11 -53.01 6.91 -33.81
CA SER A 11 -53.60 7.94 -32.91
C SER A 11 -54.99 7.54 -32.36
N THR A 12 -55.43 7.78 -31.13
CA THR A 12 -55.15 8.77 -30.08
C THR A 12 -55.99 8.37 -28.85
N THR A 13 -55.43 8.41 -27.64
CA THR A 13 -56.18 8.73 -26.40
C THR A 13 -55.20 9.45 -25.47
N THR A 14 -54.88 10.73 -25.72
CA THR A 14 -55.52 11.91 -25.10
C THR A 14 -55.92 11.68 -23.64
N VAL A 15 -54.99 11.92 -22.72
CA VAL A 15 -55.33 12.46 -21.40
C VAL A 15 -54.63 13.79 -21.30
N ASP A 16 -55.45 14.84 -21.27
CA ASP A 16 -55.07 16.22 -21.38
C ASP A 16 -54.13 16.69 -20.26
N THR A 17 -53.12 17.41 -20.71
CA THR A 17 -52.31 18.36 -19.96
C THR A 17 -53.14 19.57 -19.54
N THR A 18 -52.94 20.06 -18.32
CA THR A 18 -52.67 21.48 -18.00
C THR A 18 -52.32 21.61 -16.50
N PRO A 19 -51.57 22.65 -16.11
CA PRO A 19 -50.40 22.49 -15.27
C PRO A 19 -50.55 23.17 -13.91
N LEU A 20 -50.02 22.54 -12.85
CA LEU A 20 -49.71 23.23 -11.61
C LEU A 20 -48.20 23.30 -11.46
N GLN A 21 -47.62 24.27 -12.18
CA GLN A 21 -46.45 24.96 -11.66
C GLN A 21 -46.87 25.58 -10.31
N ASN A 22 -46.35 25.02 -9.22
CA ASN A 22 -46.01 25.85 -8.09
C ASN A 22 -44.65 25.43 -7.54
N ASN A 23 -43.66 26.16 -8.06
CA ASN A 23 -42.36 26.37 -7.46
C ASN A 23 -42.47 26.59 -5.95
N LYS A 24 -42.14 25.56 -5.17
CA LYS A 24 -41.48 25.73 -3.88
C LYS A 24 -40.25 24.84 -3.88
N LYS A 25 -39.11 25.47 -4.18
CA LYS A 25 -37.78 24.97 -3.81
C LYS A 25 -37.85 24.43 -2.38
N PRO A 26 -37.49 23.18 -2.08
CA PRO A 26 -37.05 22.87 -0.73
C PRO A 26 -35.64 23.48 -0.61
N LYS A 27 -35.60 24.76 -0.21
CA LYS A 27 -34.42 25.36 0.40
C LYS A 27 -34.13 24.54 1.67
N ASN A 28 -32.88 24.12 1.81
CA ASN A 28 -32.30 23.40 2.95
C ASN A 28 -32.58 21.89 3.01
N PHE A 29 -32.19 21.13 1.98
CA PHE A 29 -31.83 19.72 2.17
C PHE A 29 -30.49 19.63 2.91
N ASN A 30 -30.60 19.54 4.24
CA ASN A 30 -29.61 19.26 5.28
C ASN A 30 -28.17 18.89 4.83
N GLU A 31 -27.31 19.91 4.74
CA GLU A 31 -25.84 19.75 4.66
C GLU A 31 -25.31 18.80 5.75
N LYS A 32 -25.91 18.81 6.96
CA LYS A 32 -25.58 17.89 8.05
C LYS A 32 -25.85 16.41 7.73
N TYR A 33 -26.97 16.09 7.09
CA TYR A 33 -27.26 14.70 6.71
C TYR A 33 -26.34 14.22 5.58
N ILE A 34 -25.87 15.13 4.74
CA ILE A 34 -24.90 14.83 3.68
C ILE A 34 -23.50 14.61 4.27
N GLU A 35 -23.14 15.37 5.32
CA GLU A 35 -21.93 15.11 6.11
C GLU A 35 -22.00 13.78 6.85
N GLU A 36 -23.14 13.42 7.44
CA GLU A 36 -23.33 12.09 8.05
C GLU A 36 -23.21 10.95 7.03
N LEU A 37 -23.74 11.13 5.81
CA LEU A 37 -23.56 10.16 4.72
C LEU A 37 -22.10 10.03 4.29
N ARG A 38 -21.40 11.17 4.21
CA ARG A 38 -19.97 11.20 3.91
C ARG A 38 -19.17 10.49 4.99
N ILE A 39 -19.47 10.71 6.27
CA ILE A 39 -18.82 10.03 7.40
C ILE A 39 -19.12 8.53 7.35
N LYS A 40 -20.38 8.11 7.18
CA LYS A 40 -20.76 6.70 7.05
C LYS A 40 -20.11 6.00 5.85
N LEU A 41 -19.94 6.68 4.71
CA LEU A 41 -19.24 6.11 3.54
C LEU A 41 -17.73 6.03 3.75
N LEU A 42 -17.13 6.97 4.48
CA LEU A 42 -15.70 6.96 4.84
C LEU A 42 -15.36 5.91 5.90
N GLU A 43 -16.29 5.65 6.84
CA GLU A 43 -16.11 4.66 7.92
C GLU A 43 -16.20 3.20 7.45
N LYS A 44 -16.83 2.95 6.29
CA LYS A 44 -16.98 1.60 5.70
C LYS A 44 -15.70 0.95 5.19
N ASN A 45 -14.56 1.64 5.26
CA ASN A 45 -13.24 1.02 5.09
C ASN A 45 -12.99 -0.17 6.04
N LYS A 46 -13.88 -0.39 7.02
CA LYS A 46 -13.83 -1.49 8.00
C LYS A 46 -14.62 -2.74 7.62
N GLU A 47 -15.43 -2.73 6.55
CA GLU A 47 -16.20 -3.92 6.16
C GLU A 47 -15.38 -4.89 5.30
N ILE A 48 -15.45 -6.17 5.64
CA ILE A 48 -14.76 -7.24 4.91
C ILE A 48 -15.60 -7.57 3.67
N PRO A 49 -14.98 -7.60 2.47
CA PRO A 49 -15.67 -8.04 1.26
C PRO A 49 -16.19 -9.48 1.34
N LEU A 50 -17.27 -9.76 0.61
CA LEU A 50 -17.94 -11.07 0.61
C LEU A 50 -17.02 -12.24 0.22
N TYR A 51 -16.12 -12.04 -0.75
CA TYR A 51 -15.19 -13.08 -1.20
C TYR A 51 -14.14 -13.49 -0.15
N LEU A 52 -13.96 -12.71 0.93
CA LEU A 52 -13.04 -13.02 2.02
C LEU A 52 -13.74 -13.59 3.25
N LEU A 53 -15.06 -13.78 3.20
CA LEU A 53 -15.83 -14.19 4.37
C LEU A 53 -15.39 -15.58 4.88
N ASP A 54 -15.06 -16.51 3.97
CA ASP A 54 -14.59 -17.84 4.36
C ASP A 54 -13.23 -17.79 5.07
N SER A 55 -12.26 -17.08 4.50
CA SER A 55 -10.95 -16.86 5.14
C SER A 55 -11.08 -16.12 6.47
N PHE A 56 -12.00 -15.14 6.55
CA PHE A 56 -12.30 -14.43 7.78
C PHE A 56 -12.91 -15.35 8.84
N ASN A 57 -13.89 -16.19 8.48
CA ASN A 57 -14.52 -17.14 9.39
C ASN A 57 -13.50 -18.14 9.94
N GLN A 58 -12.52 -18.56 9.14
CA GLN A 58 -11.43 -19.41 9.62
C GLN A 58 -10.58 -18.69 10.69
N VAL A 59 -10.20 -17.43 10.44
CA VAL A 59 -9.45 -16.61 11.42
C VAL A 59 -10.26 -16.38 12.70
N ASP A 60 -11.53 -16.04 12.54
CA ASP A 60 -12.45 -15.79 13.66
C ASP A 60 -12.69 -17.06 14.49
N THR A 61 -12.79 -18.22 13.84
CA THR A 61 -12.89 -19.52 14.54
C THR A 61 -11.64 -19.81 15.36
N ILE A 62 -10.45 -19.59 14.81
CA ILE A 62 -9.18 -19.78 15.54
C ILE A 62 -9.12 -18.87 16.75
N LEU A 63 -9.40 -17.57 16.56
CA LEU A 63 -9.38 -16.60 17.66
C LEU A 63 -10.40 -16.96 18.73
N LYS A 64 -11.63 -17.32 18.36
CA LYS A 64 -12.66 -17.79 19.30
C LYS A 64 -12.25 -19.06 20.05
N GLN A 65 -11.66 -20.05 19.39
CA GLN A 65 -11.15 -21.26 20.03
C GLN A 65 -10.05 -20.90 21.05
N THR A 66 -9.11 -20.03 20.70
CA THR A 66 -8.02 -19.65 21.61
C THR A 66 -8.49 -18.87 22.84
N VAL A 67 -9.53 -18.03 22.69
CA VAL A 67 -10.07 -17.24 23.80
C VAL A 67 -11.07 -18.03 24.65
N ILE A 68 -11.97 -18.79 24.03
CA ILE A 68 -13.06 -19.50 24.70
C ILE A 68 -12.66 -20.92 25.11
N THR A 69 -12.17 -21.73 24.16
CA THR A 69 -11.80 -23.14 24.44
C THR A 69 -10.39 -23.30 25.00
N LYS A 70 -9.61 -22.20 25.03
CA LYS A 70 -8.27 -22.13 25.63
C LYS A 70 -7.25 -23.04 24.94
N GLU A 71 -7.45 -23.30 23.66
CA GLU A 71 -6.51 -24.06 22.84
C GLU A 71 -5.35 -23.21 22.31
N ASN A 72 -4.20 -23.86 22.15
CA ASN A 72 -3.01 -23.26 21.55
C ASN A 72 -3.07 -23.40 20.02
N HIS A 73 -2.97 -22.28 19.31
CA HIS A 73 -3.02 -22.28 17.85
C HIS A 73 -1.96 -21.36 17.26
N SER A 74 -1.18 -21.85 16.31
CA SER A 74 -0.41 -21.01 15.39
C SER A 74 -1.07 -20.99 14.01
N ALA A 75 -1.13 -19.84 13.36
CA ALA A 75 -1.60 -19.71 11.99
C ALA A 75 -0.84 -18.61 11.24
N ILE A 76 -0.60 -18.80 9.95
CA ILE A 76 0.00 -17.78 9.09
C ILE A 76 -0.99 -17.39 7.99
N LEU A 77 -1.32 -16.10 7.93
CA LEU A 77 -2.14 -15.48 6.90
C LEU A 77 -1.25 -15.07 5.73
N VAL A 78 -1.46 -15.72 4.60
CA VAL A 78 -0.70 -15.48 3.37
C VAL A 78 -1.59 -14.79 2.35
N GLY A 79 -1.13 -13.66 1.84
CA GLY A 79 -1.85 -12.97 0.77
C GLY A 79 -1.14 -11.71 0.33
N PRO A 80 -1.48 -11.19 -0.86
CA PRO A 80 -0.84 -10.02 -1.41
C PRO A 80 -0.98 -8.81 -0.47
N ARG A 81 -0.10 -7.82 -0.66
CA ARG A 81 -0.30 -6.50 -0.06
C ARG A 81 -1.71 -6.04 -0.43
N ALA A 82 -2.32 -5.33 0.50
CA ALA A 82 -3.63 -4.75 0.30
C ALA A 82 -4.88 -5.64 0.35
N ASN A 83 -4.77 -6.85 0.88
CA ASN A 83 -5.87 -7.81 0.90
C ASN A 83 -6.53 -8.01 2.29
N TYR A 84 -6.80 -6.92 3.00
CA TYR A 84 -7.59 -6.90 4.26
C TYR A 84 -7.14 -7.82 5.42
N LYS A 85 -5.96 -8.46 5.35
CA LYS A 85 -5.44 -9.38 6.41
C LYS A 85 -5.49 -8.79 7.82
N THR A 86 -4.85 -7.63 8.03
CA THR A 86 -4.83 -6.96 9.33
C THR A 86 -6.23 -6.51 9.75
N LEU A 87 -7.06 -6.03 8.80
CA LEU A 87 -8.44 -5.65 9.08
C LEU A 87 -9.26 -6.84 9.57
N SER A 88 -9.13 -8.02 8.94
CA SER A 88 -9.82 -9.25 9.35
C SER A 88 -9.46 -9.69 10.77
N ILE A 89 -8.19 -9.52 11.17
CA ILE A 89 -7.78 -9.79 12.54
C ILE A 89 -8.39 -8.75 13.48
N GLU A 90 -8.28 -7.46 13.15
CA GLU A 90 -8.77 -6.37 14.00
C GLU A 90 -10.29 -6.40 14.20
N THR A 91 -11.07 -6.72 13.18
CA THR A 91 -12.52 -6.84 13.30
C THR A 91 -12.91 -8.01 14.20
N SER A 92 -12.27 -9.18 14.07
CA SER A 92 -12.52 -10.33 14.95
C SER A 92 -12.11 -10.00 16.40
N LEU A 93 -10.96 -9.34 16.60
CA LEU A 93 -10.53 -8.92 17.94
C LEU A 93 -11.44 -7.86 18.55
N ASN A 94 -11.95 -6.91 17.78
CA ASN A 94 -12.90 -5.92 18.27
C ASN A 94 -14.22 -6.59 18.69
N ASN A 95 -14.70 -7.56 17.90
CA ASN A 95 -15.88 -8.36 18.26
C ASN A 95 -15.65 -9.19 19.53
N LEU A 96 -14.44 -9.72 19.73
CA LEU A 96 -14.06 -10.44 20.94
C LEU A 96 -13.88 -9.52 22.14
N LYS A 97 -13.29 -8.34 21.99
CA LYS A 97 -13.15 -7.35 23.08
C LYS A 97 -14.50 -6.87 23.61
N GLN A 98 -15.48 -6.69 22.73
CA GLN A 98 -16.84 -6.34 23.14
C GLN A 98 -17.49 -7.41 24.03
N LYS A 99 -17.12 -8.68 23.83
CA LYS A 99 -17.71 -9.82 24.57
C LYS A 99 -16.85 -10.29 25.76
N TYR A 100 -15.54 -10.15 25.68
CA TYR A 100 -14.55 -10.79 26.56
C TYR A 100 -13.33 -9.88 26.82
N ASN A 101 -13.56 -8.66 27.30
CA ASN A 101 -12.51 -7.64 27.45
C ASN A 101 -11.33 -8.05 28.35
N ASP A 102 -11.58 -8.84 29.40
CA ASP A 102 -10.57 -9.16 30.43
C ASP A 102 -9.96 -10.58 30.28
N GLN A 103 -10.38 -11.34 29.26
CA GLN A 103 -9.99 -12.75 29.12
C GLN A 103 -8.75 -12.98 28.25
N PHE A 104 -8.30 -11.97 27.51
CA PHE A 104 -7.15 -12.09 26.63
C PHE A 104 -6.32 -10.81 26.51
N ILE A 105 -5.03 -10.99 26.28
CA ILE A 105 -4.06 -9.92 26.01
C ILE A 105 -3.66 -10.00 24.54
N VAL A 106 -3.58 -8.84 23.88
CA VAL A 106 -3.13 -8.75 22.49
C VAL A 106 -1.78 -8.06 22.44
N ILE A 107 -0.82 -8.70 21.78
CA ILE A 107 0.52 -8.15 21.51
C ILE A 107 0.68 -8.04 20.01
N LYS A 108 1.02 -6.84 19.53
CA LYS A 108 1.21 -6.56 18.10
C LYS A 108 2.67 -6.27 17.82
N LEU A 109 3.23 -6.96 16.85
CA LEU A 109 4.62 -6.80 16.45
C LEU A 109 4.68 -6.65 14.94
N ASN A 110 5.50 -5.70 14.47
CA ASN A 110 5.71 -5.48 13.05
C ASN A 110 7.17 -5.77 12.69
N GLY A 111 7.41 -6.63 11.71
CA GLY A 111 8.74 -7.03 11.26
C GLY A 111 9.50 -5.96 10.46
N ILE A 112 8.85 -4.87 10.05
CA ILE A 112 9.49 -3.69 9.46
C ILE A 112 10.07 -2.79 10.55
N ILE A 113 9.38 -2.69 11.69
CA ILE A 113 9.76 -1.77 12.78
C ILE A 113 10.73 -2.47 13.75
N HIS A 114 10.42 -3.71 14.11
CA HIS A 114 11.17 -4.44 15.12
C HIS A 114 12.21 -5.35 14.49
N THR A 115 13.46 -5.20 14.91
CA THR A 115 14.47 -6.25 14.81
C THR A 115 14.19 -7.36 15.82
N GLU A 116 14.88 -8.50 15.74
CA GLU A 116 14.66 -9.60 16.68
C GLU A 116 14.81 -9.15 18.14
N GLU A 117 15.88 -8.43 18.48
CA GLU A 117 16.12 -7.94 19.85
C GLU A 117 15.10 -6.86 20.28
N SER A 118 14.79 -5.92 19.38
CA SER A 118 13.80 -4.88 19.65
C SER A 118 12.40 -5.47 19.86
N ALA A 119 12.06 -6.55 19.17
CA ALA A 119 10.79 -7.25 19.36
C ALA A 119 10.65 -7.80 20.78
N ILE A 120 11.73 -8.29 21.39
CA ILE A 120 11.75 -8.80 22.78
C ILE A 120 11.38 -7.70 23.76
N SER A 121 12.08 -6.56 23.67
CA SER A 121 11.81 -5.41 24.53
C SER A 121 10.41 -4.83 24.28
N SER A 122 9.95 -4.79 23.02
CA SER A 122 8.58 -4.37 22.72
C SER A 122 7.53 -5.33 23.27
N MET A 123 7.76 -6.66 23.24
CA MET A 123 6.87 -7.62 23.88
C MET A 123 6.79 -7.38 25.38
N ALA A 124 7.92 -7.20 26.04
CA ALA A 124 7.98 -6.96 27.49
C ALA A 124 7.20 -5.71 27.89
N THR A 125 7.46 -4.59 27.22
CA THR A 125 6.77 -3.32 27.47
C THR A 125 5.27 -3.40 27.15
N GLN A 126 4.87 -4.05 26.05
CA GLN A 126 3.45 -4.25 25.74
C GLN A 126 2.76 -5.14 26.78
N LEU A 127 3.43 -6.20 27.25
CA LEU A 127 2.91 -7.07 28.30
C LEU A 127 2.69 -6.32 29.60
N GLU A 128 3.68 -5.53 30.03
CA GLU A 128 3.61 -4.74 31.24
C GLU A 128 2.44 -3.74 31.21
N LEU A 129 2.29 -3.00 30.10
CA LEU A 129 1.18 -2.07 29.92
C LEU A 129 -0.20 -2.75 29.95
N GLN A 130 -0.29 -3.97 29.42
CA GLN A 130 -1.55 -4.74 29.43
C GLN A 130 -1.84 -5.31 30.83
N LEU A 131 -0.81 -5.71 31.57
CA LEU A 131 -0.94 -6.15 32.96
C LEU A 131 -1.39 -5.01 33.88
N GLN A 132 -0.82 -3.81 33.71
CA GLN A 132 -1.25 -2.61 34.46
C GLN A 132 -2.74 -2.33 34.22
N LYS A 133 -3.20 -2.39 32.97
CA LYS A 133 -4.62 -2.19 32.61
C LYS A 133 -5.56 -3.24 33.22
N LEU A 134 -5.12 -4.50 33.30
CA LEU A 134 -5.94 -5.59 33.82
C LEU A 134 -5.96 -5.66 35.36
N ARG A 135 -4.92 -5.16 36.04
CA ARG A 135 -4.75 -5.32 37.50
C ARG A 135 -4.92 -4.05 38.34
N GLY A 136 -4.86 -2.85 37.74
CA GLY A 136 -4.81 -1.59 38.51
C GLY A 136 -3.59 -1.54 39.44
N ASP A 137 -3.39 -0.42 40.15
CA ASP A 137 -2.17 0.00 40.90
C ASP A 137 -1.48 -1.07 41.78
N SER A 138 -2.13 -2.19 42.09
CA SER A 138 -1.52 -3.34 42.77
C SER A 138 -0.30 -3.97 42.07
N PHE A 139 -0.05 -3.69 40.78
CA PHE A 139 1.18 -4.15 40.10
C PHE A 139 2.42 -3.31 40.47
N SER A 140 2.25 -2.02 40.81
CA SER A 140 3.32 -1.15 41.33
C SER A 140 3.93 -1.74 42.60
N LEU A 141 3.08 -2.27 43.49
CA LEU A 141 3.48 -2.82 44.78
C LEU A 141 4.33 -4.10 44.68
N TYR A 142 4.04 -5.00 43.73
CA TYR A 142 4.89 -6.20 43.54
C TYR A 142 6.26 -5.84 42.96
N PHE A 143 6.32 -4.80 42.12
CA PHE A 143 7.58 -4.31 41.60
C PHE A 143 8.37 -3.59 42.69
N GLU A 144 7.73 -2.78 43.53
CA GLU A 144 8.35 -2.16 44.71
C GLU A 144 8.85 -3.21 45.72
N GLU A 145 8.13 -4.30 45.94
CA GLU A 145 8.58 -5.39 46.83
C GLU A 145 9.78 -6.17 46.24
N GLU A 146 9.79 -6.49 44.94
CA GLU A 146 10.94 -7.17 44.29
C GLU A 146 12.15 -6.23 44.15
N LEU A 147 11.93 -4.93 43.95
CA LEU A 147 12.96 -3.89 44.01
C LEU A 147 13.51 -3.75 45.43
N ALA A 148 12.67 -3.76 46.47
CA ALA A 148 13.11 -3.68 47.87
C ALA A 148 13.87 -4.94 48.32
N GLU A 149 13.53 -6.13 47.83
CA GLU A 149 14.30 -7.36 48.09
C GLU A 149 15.64 -7.37 47.34
N ARG A 150 15.69 -6.81 46.13
CA ARG A 150 16.94 -6.69 45.35
C ARG A 150 17.84 -5.55 45.82
N GLU A 151 17.30 -4.43 46.29
CA GLU A 151 18.06 -3.34 46.92
C GLU A 151 18.75 -3.84 48.20
N LYS A 152 18.04 -4.62 49.03
CA LYS A 152 18.64 -5.30 50.19
C LYS A 152 19.74 -6.30 49.83
N ALA A 153 19.74 -6.84 48.62
CA ALA A 153 20.80 -7.71 48.09
C ALA A 153 21.97 -6.93 47.45
N LEU A 154 21.76 -5.65 47.10
CA LEU A 154 22.72 -4.77 46.41
C LEU A 154 23.55 -3.88 47.35
N ASP A 155 23.22 -3.80 48.64
CA ASP A 155 23.97 -3.09 49.68
C ASP A 155 25.41 -3.60 49.92
N LYS A 156 25.94 -4.51 49.09
CA LYS A 156 27.32 -5.00 49.18
C LYS A 156 28.27 -4.53 48.08
N ASN A 157 27.83 -3.87 47.02
CA ASN A 157 28.76 -3.29 46.05
C ASN A 157 28.19 -2.01 45.44
N SER A 158 28.79 -0.90 45.86
CA SER A 158 28.62 0.44 45.30
C SER A 158 28.84 0.44 43.80
N GLU A 159 27.78 0.72 43.04
CA GLU A 159 27.78 1.54 41.83
C GLU A 159 26.32 1.81 41.44
N ALA A 160 25.87 3.03 41.76
CA ALA A 160 24.57 3.54 41.34
C ALA A 160 24.57 3.71 39.82
N VAL A 161 24.20 2.64 39.10
CA VAL A 161 23.89 2.68 37.68
C VAL A 161 22.39 2.48 37.54
N ASN A 162 21.69 3.59 37.27
CA ASN A 162 20.32 3.73 36.77
C ASN A 162 19.51 2.42 36.63
N LEU A 163 18.61 2.19 37.58
CA LEU A 163 17.74 1.02 37.68
C LEU A 163 16.79 0.84 36.48
N ASP A 164 16.55 1.89 35.70
CA ASP A 164 15.70 1.86 34.49
C ASP A 164 16.33 1.05 33.33
N TYR A 165 17.62 0.73 33.40
CA TYR A 165 18.36 0.09 32.29
C TYR A 165 18.62 -1.41 32.45
N LYS A 166 18.16 -2.08 33.53
CA LYS A 166 18.32 -3.54 33.69
C LYS A 166 17.03 -4.35 33.58
N LEU A 167 15.89 -3.70 33.34
CA LEU A 167 14.62 -4.38 33.07
C LEU A 167 14.50 -4.91 31.62
N ASN A 168 15.30 -4.36 30.69
CA ASN A 168 15.27 -4.73 29.27
C ASN A 168 16.26 -5.85 28.87
N ASN A 169 17.06 -6.38 29.79
CA ASN A 169 18.17 -7.29 29.46
C ASN A 169 17.98 -8.74 29.94
N GLY A 170 16.80 -9.12 30.41
CA GLY A 170 16.47 -10.54 30.62
C GLY A 170 16.38 -11.27 29.28
N SER A 171 16.77 -12.54 29.24
CA SER A 171 16.47 -13.39 28.08
C SER A 171 14.95 -13.39 27.87
N LEU A 172 14.46 -13.53 26.62
CA LEU A 172 13.03 -13.72 26.32
C LEU A 172 12.35 -14.67 27.30
N ILE A 173 13.05 -15.77 27.60
CA ILE A 173 12.59 -16.82 28.49
C ILE A 173 12.39 -16.29 29.91
N ASP A 174 13.25 -15.42 30.42
CA ASP A 174 13.13 -14.85 31.77
C ASP A 174 11.94 -13.91 31.87
N ILE A 175 11.69 -13.09 30.84
CA ILE A 175 10.53 -12.19 30.77
C ILE A 175 9.24 -13.01 30.74
N PHE A 176 9.20 -14.07 29.93
CA PHE A 176 8.04 -14.96 29.86
C PHE A 176 7.87 -15.82 31.11
N GLN A 177 8.95 -16.26 31.76
CA GLN A 177 8.89 -16.97 33.04
C GLN A 177 8.37 -16.08 34.15
N ARG A 178 8.81 -14.81 34.23
CA ARG A 178 8.25 -13.82 35.14
C ARG A 178 6.77 -13.61 34.87
N PHE A 179 6.36 -13.47 33.61
CA PHE A 179 4.94 -13.39 33.25
C PHE A 179 4.16 -14.63 33.70
N LEU A 180 4.66 -15.83 33.43
CA LEU A 180 4.05 -17.10 33.84
C LEU A 180 3.92 -17.19 35.36
N GLN A 181 4.96 -16.78 36.10
CA GLN A 181 4.93 -16.70 37.56
C GLN A 181 3.88 -15.70 38.05
N ILE A 182 3.81 -14.49 37.47
CA ILE A 182 2.83 -13.45 37.83
C ILE A 182 1.39 -13.92 37.57
N MET A 183 1.17 -14.67 36.49
CA MET A 183 -0.13 -15.26 36.16
C MET A 183 -0.48 -16.42 37.11
N ASN A 184 0.48 -17.29 37.42
CA ASN A 184 0.25 -18.45 38.29
C ASN A 184 0.16 -18.07 39.79
N TYR A 185 0.83 -17.02 40.24
CA TYR A 185 0.87 -16.59 41.64
C TYR A 185 -0.51 -16.24 42.22
N LYS A 186 -1.47 -15.81 41.39
CA LYS A 186 -2.86 -15.53 41.82
C LYS A 186 -3.83 -16.71 41.67
N SER A 187 -3.37 -17.90 41.26
CA SER A 187 -4.23 -19.09 41.18
C SER A 187 -4.46 -19.78 42.55
N THR A 188 -3.93 -19.23 43.63
CA THR A 188 -4.07 -19.74 45.01
C THR A 188 -5.27 -19.18 45.78
N ASP A 189 -5.94 -18.12 45.30
CA ASP A 189 -7.17 -17.61 45.94
C ASP A 189 -8.43 -18.34 45.42
N THR A 190 -8.94 -19.21 46.27
CA THR A 190 -9.94 -20.27 45.99
C THR A 190 -11.39 -19.80 45.78
N ARG A 191 -11.66 -18.52 45.47
CA ARG A 191 -13.07 -18.04 45.40
C ARG A 191 -13.52 -17.37 44.11
N HIS A 192 -12.62 -17.09 43.18
CA HIS A 192 -12.97 -16.84 41.79
C HIS A 192 -11.96 -17.54 40.90
N LYS A 193 -12.37 -18.63 40.21
CA LYS A 193 -11.68 -19.09 38.99
C LYS A 193 -11.75 -17.96 37.97
N ARG A 194 -10.89 -16.95 38.09
CA ARG A 194 -10.59 -16.06 36.98
C ARG A 194 -9.88 -16.96 35.98
N GLU A 195 -10.58 -17.26 34.89
CA GLU A 195 -10.09 -18.11 33.82
C GLU A 195 -8.71 -17.65 33.37
N LYS A 196 -7.82 -18.60 33.07
CA LYS A 196 -6.47 -18.29 32.60
C LYS A 196 -6.56 -17.31 31.42
N VAL A 197 -5.85 -16.19 31.50
CA VAL A 197 -5.82 -15.18 30.44
C VAL A 197 -5.12 -15.79 29.22
N SER A 198 -5.75 -15.69 28.04
CA SER A 198 -5.15 -16.11 26.78
C SER A 198 -4.25 -15.01 26.22
N MET A 199 -3.17 -15.36 25.53
CA MET A 199 -2.29 -14.39 24.87
C MET A 199 -2.38 -14.54 23.36
N VAL A 200 -2.69 -13.45 22.66
CA VAL A 200 -2.77 -13.40 21.20
C VAL A 200 -1.66 -12.53 20.66
N PHE A 201 -0.73 -13.15 19.94
CA PHE A 201 0.33 -12.48 19.21
C PHE A 201 -0.08 -12.27 17.76
N ILE A 202 0.10 -11.04 17.29
CA ILE A 202 -0.13 -10.65 15.91
C ILE A 202 1.20 -10.15 15.35
N PHE A 203 1.69 -10.83 14.33
CA PHE A 203 2.90 -10.45 13.61
C PHE A 203 2.51 -9.89 12.25
N ASP A 204 2.78 -8.61 12.00
CA ASP A 204 2.81 -8.07 10.65
C ASP A 204 4.21 -8.27 10.05
N GLU A 205 4.28 -8.71 8.79
CA GLU A 205 5.54 -9.01 8.09
C GLU A 205 6.41 -10.05 8.82
N ILE A 206 5.79 -11.19 9.17
CA ILE A 206 6.51 -12.28 9.87
C ILE A 206 7.70 -12.83 9.08
N ASP A 207 7.72 -12.68 7.75
CA ASP A 207 8.83 -13.05 6.87
C ASP A 207 10.14 -12.30 7.18
N SER A 208 10.07 -11.08 7.75
CA SER A 208 11.28 -10.36 8.19
C SER A 208 12.01 -11.11 9.32
N PHE A 209 11.26 -11.77 10.21
CA PHE A 209 11.82 -12.59 11.30
C PHE A 209 12.24 -13.99 10.82
N ALA A 210 11.78 -14.40 9.63
CA ALA A 210 12.20 -15.65 8.98
C ALA A 210 13.45 -15.44 8.11
N GLY A 211 14.37 -14.57 8.55
CA GLY A 211 15.62 -14.32 7.87
C GLY A 211 16.55 -15.55 7.87
N PRO A 212 17.62 -15.54 7.04
CA PRO A 212 18.56 -16.65 6.92
C PRO A 212 19.46 -16.84 8.16
N VAL A 213 19.54 -15.83 9.03
CA VAL A 213 20.40 -15.86 10.22
C VAL A 213 19.53 -15.85 11.47
N ARG A 214 19.59 -16.95 12.24
CA ARG A 214 19.10 -17.10 13.63
C ARG A 214 17.62 -16.78 13.84
N GLN A 215 16.72 -17.72 13.51
CA GLN A 215 15.28 -17.61 13.79
C GLN A 215 14.92 -17.87 15.27
N THR A 216 15.51 -17.10 16.19
CA THR A 216 15.45 -17.39 17.63
C THR A 216 14.09 -17.01 18.22
N LEU A 217 13.54 -15.87 17.80
CA LEU A 217 12.24 -15.38 18.24
C LEU A 217 11.11 -16.36 17.85
N LEU A 218 11.07 -16.74 16.57
CA LEU A 218 10.06 -17.66 16.04
C LEU A 218 10.18 -19.06 16.65
N TYR A 219 11.41 -19.53 16.86
CA TYR A 219 11.65 -20.79 17.57
C TYR A 219 11.06 -20.76 18.98
N ASN A 220 11.39 -19.74 19.78
CA ASN A 220 10.94 -19.63 21.16
C ASN A 220 9.41 -19.53 21.26
N LEU A 221 8.78 -18.76 20.37
CA LEU A 221 7.33 -18.57 20.40
C LEU A 221 6.56 -19.83 19.97
N PHE A 222 7.00 -20.53 18.92
CA PHE A 222 6.34 -21.78 18.53
C PHE A 222 6.57 -22.91 19.54
N ASP A 223 7.73 -22.95 20.20
CA ASP A 223 7.98 -23.86 21.31
C ASP A 223 7.04 -23.58 22.50
N MET A 224 6.74 -22.30 22.77
CA MET A 224 5.74 -21.91 23.78
C MET A 224 4.32 -22.35 23.41
N VAL A 225 3.94 -22.34 22.13
CA VAL A 225 2.62 -22.84 21.69
C VAL A 225 2.47 -24.34 21.98
N GLU A 226 3.56 -25.11 21.92
CA GLU A 226 3.54 -26.57 22.15
C GLU A 226 3.66 -26.94 23.64
N GLY A 227 4.55 -26.28 24.39
CA GLY A 227 4.94 -26.71 25.73
C GLY A 227 4.27 -26.00 26.92
N SER A 228 3.50 -24.93 26.69
CA SER A 228 3.04 -24.07 27.78
C SER A 228 1.62 -24.38 28.30
N GLN A 229 1.42 -24.08 29.58
CA GLN A 229 0.15 -24.25 30.31
C GLN A 229 -0.82 -23.07 30.13
N ILE A 230 -0.40 -22.01 29.42
CA ILE A 230 -1.18 -20.82 29.08
C ILE A 230 -1.62 -20.94 27.63
N SER A 231 -2.80 -20.43 27.31
CA SER A 231 -3.33 -20.41 25.96
C SER A 231 -2.63 -19.37 25.09
N PHE A 232 -1.86 -19.80 24.10
CA PHE A 232 -1.18 -18.94 23.13
C PHE A 232 -1.79 -19.05 21.74
N CYS A 233 -2.08 -17.90 21.14
CA CYS A 233 -2.41 -17.78 19.72
C CYS A 233 -1.34 -16.96 19.01
N ILE A 234 -0.76 -17.51 17.94
CA ILE A 234 0.16 -16.76 17.07
C ILE A 234 -0.46 -16.63 15.70
N ILE A 235 -0.69 -15.39 15.26
CA ILE A 235 -1.17 -15.08 13.91
C ILE A 235 -0.10 -14.26 13.19
N GLY A 236 0.52 -14.85 12.17
CA GLY A 236 1.50 -14.18 11.33
C GLY A 236 0.93 -13.72 9.99
N CYS A 237 1.05 -12.45 9.64
CA CYS A 237 0.71 -11.90 8.34
C CYS A 237 1.96 -11.84 7.46
N THR A 238 1.92 -12.44 6.27
CA THR A 238 2.99 -12.30 5.28
C THR A 238 2.46 -12.15 3.86
N THR A 239 3.29 -11.64 2.97
CA THR A 239 3.03 -11.57 1.53
C THR A 239 3.75 -12.64 0.72
N LYS A 240 4.71 -13.34 1.33
CA LYS A 240 5.47 -14.41 0.70
C LYS A 240 4.62 -15.67 0.68
N ILE A 241 4.33 -16.18 -0.51
CA ILE A 241 3.54 -17.42 -0.67
C ILE A 241 4.33 -18.61 -0.11
N ASN A 242 5.64 -18.64 -0.37
CA ASN A 242 6.53 -19.72 0.05
C ASN A 242 7.12 -19.49 1.45
N ILE A 243 6.35 -18.95 2.40
CA ILE A 243 6.84 -18.70 3.78
C ILE A 243 7.43 -19.96 4.43
N MET A 244 6.91 -21.14 4.08
CA MET A 244 7.36 -22.43 4.61
C MET A 244 8.79 -22.82 4.20
N GLU A 245 9.33 -22.21 3.15
CA GLU A 245 10.73 -22.42 2.72
C GLU A 245 11.69 -21.50 3.48
N PHE A 246 11.21 -20.34 3.94
CA PHE A 246 12.00 -19.43 4.77
C PHE A 246 12.19 -19.96 6.18
N LEU A 247 11.28 -20.79 6.70
CA LEU A 247 11.40 -21.37 8.04
C LEU A 247 12.42 -22.51 8.07
N GLU A 248 13.37 -22.44 9.01
CA GLU A 248 14.32 -23.52 9.28
C GLU A 248 13.60 -24.81 9.74
N LYS A 249 14.20 -25.99 9.50
CA LYS A 249 13.61 -27.30 9.83
C LYS A 249 13.11 -27.39 11.29
N ARG A 250 13.86 -26.83 12.25
CA ARG A 250 13.52 -26.87 13.68
C ARG A 250 12.33 -25.98 14.07
N VAL A 251 12.11 -24.89 13.34
CA VAL A 251 10.98 -23.96 13.53
C VAL A 251 9.75 -24.51 12.83
N LYS A 252 9.93 -25.02 11.59
CA LYS A 252 8.86 -25.67 10.82
C LYS A 252 8.25 -26.87 11.52
N SER A 253 9.06 -27.66 12.24
CA SER A 253 8.57 -28.81 13.01
C SER A 253 7.65 -28.42 14.16
N ARG A 254 7.83 -27.23 14.74
CA ARG A 254 7.03 -26.71 15.87
C ARG A 254 5.80 -25.92 15.41
N PHE A 255 5.77 -25.53 14.14
CA PHE A 255 4.63 -24.84 13.57
C PHE A 255 3.51 -25.84 13.28
N SER A 256 2.27 -25.47 13.62
CA SER A 256 1.06 -26.28 13.35
C SER A 256 0.78 -26.54 11.86
N ASN A 257 1.58 -25.98 10.94
CA ASN A 257 1.42 -26.04 9.49
C ASN A 257 0.09 -25.46 8.98
N ARG A 258 -0.59 -24.63 9.77
CA ARG A 258 -1.86 -24.02 9.41
C ARG A 258 -1.66 -22.69 8.68
N ILE A 259 -1.88 -22.70 7.36
CA ILE A 259 -1.76 -21.52 6.51
C ILE A 259 -3.15 -21.14 5.98
N ILE A 260 -3.53 -19.89 6.16
CA ILE A 260 -4.78 -19.34 5.62
C ILE A 260 -4.43 -18.44 4.46
N TYR A 261 -4.86 -18.82 3.27
CA TYR A 261 -4.69 -18.00 2.08
C TYR A 261 -5.80 -16.97 1.99
N PHE A 262 -5.43 -15.73 1.70
CA PHE A 262 -6.34 -14.64 1.36
C PHE A 262 -6.37 -14.50 -0.16
N PRO A 263 -7.39 -15.06 -0.83
CA PRO A 263 -7.48 -15.00 -2.29
C PRO A 263 -7.75 -13.58 -2.75
N LYS A 264 -7.40 -13.28 -4.01
CA LYS A 264 -7.95 -12.13 -4.73
C LYS A 264 -9.28 -12.53 -5.38
N PRO A 265 -10.18 -11.57 -5.64
CA PRO A 265 -11.44 -11.87 -6.34
C PRO A 265 -11.13 -12.49 -7.70
N ALA A 266 -11.62 -13.71 -7.94
CA ALA A 266 -11.35 -14.47 -9.15
C ALA A 266 -12.29 -14.05 -10.28
N ASN A 267 -13.55 -13.81 -9.92
CA ASN A 267 -14.59 -13.48 -10.87
C ASN A 267 -14.87 -11.98 -10.93
N TYR A 268 -15.20 -11.49 -12.13
CA TYR A 268 -15.66 -10.11 -12.31
C TYR A 268 -16.93 -9.83 -11.50
N LYS A 269 -17.85 -10.82 -11.44
CA LYS A 269 -19.09 -10.72 -10.64
C LYS A 269 -18.81 -10.58 -9.14
N GLU A 270 -17.90 -11.40 -8.59
CA GLU A 270 -17.49 -11.26 -7.19
C GLU A 270 -16.88 -9.89 -6.89
N PHE A 271 -16.10 -9.36 -7.86
CA PHE A 271 -15.53 -8.01 -7.74
C PHE A 271 -16.61 -6.94 -7.77
N THR A 272 -17.58 -7.00 -8.70
CA THR A 272 -18.70 -6.05 -8.77
C THR A 272 -19.56 -6.12 -7.51
N ASP A 273 -19.82 -7.32 -7.01
CA ASP A 273 -20.63 -7.54 -5.81
C ASP A 273 -19.92 -7.01 -4.56
N SER A 274 -18.59 -7.15 -4.50
CA SER A 274 -17.77 -6.60 -3.42
C SER A 274 -17.74 -5.08 -3.45
N VAL A 275 -17.59 -4.48 -4.64
CA VAL A 275 -17.68 -3.03 -4.82
C VAL A 275 -19.08 -2.53 -4.46
N PHE A 276 -20.13 -3.25 -4.88
CA PHE A 276 -21.51 -2.96 -4.52
C PHE A 276 -21.70 -2.98 -3.01
N HIS A 277 -21.22 -4.03 -2.32
CA HIS A 277 -21.33 -4.14 -0.87
C HIS A 277 -20.60 -3.00 -0.15
N LEU A 278 -19.42 -2.60 -0.61
CA LEU A 278 -18.67 -1.48 -0.02
C LEU A 278 -19.36 -0.13 -0.22
N LEU A 279 -19.99 0.08 -1.38
CA LEU A 279 -20.66 1.33 -1.72
C LEU A 279 -22.12 1.39 -1.21
N LYS A 280 -22.76 0.25 -0.97
CA LYS A 280 -24.13 0.14 -0.44
C LYS A 280 -24.19 0.54 1.02
N ILE A 281 -25.14 1.39 1.40
CA ILE A 281 -25.42 1.75 2.80
C ILE A 281 -26.39 0.72 3.38
N LYS A 282 -25.96 0.00 4.43
CA LYS A 282 -26.75 -1.04 5.12
C LYS A 282 -27.86 -0.45 5.99
N ASP A 283 -27.58 0.66 6.67
CA ASP A 283 -28.56 1.38 7.49
C ASP A 283 -29.16 2.55 6.71
N ALA A 284 -30.02 2.22 5.75
CA ALA A 284 -30.75 3.22 4.94
C ALA A 284 -31.99 3.70 5.69
N THR A 285 -31.80 4.69 6.57
CA THR A 285 -32.87 5.38 7.30
C THR A 285 -33.47 6.54 6.49
N ASN A 286 -32.75 7.06 5.49
CA ASN A 286 -33.12 8.30 4.79
C ASN A 286 -33.46 8.08 3.30
N GLU A 287 -34.36 8.90 2.74
CA GLU A 287 -34.73 8.90 1.31
C GLU A 287 -33.53 9.07 0.37
N ALA A 288 -32.51 9.84 0.79
CA ALA A 288 -31.26 10.01 0.06
C ALA A 288 -30.40 8.74 -0.01
N GLU A 289 -30.39 7.93 1.05
CA GLU A 289 -29.68 6.64 1.11
C GLU A 289 -30.34 5.60 0.20
N GLN A 290 -31.68 5.63 0.14
CA GLN A 290 -32.46 4.77 -0.74
C GLN A 290 -32.29 5.17 -2.20
N CYS A 291 -32.36 6.48 -2.52
CA CYS A 291 -32.10 6.99 -3.87
C CYS A 291 -30.67 6.66 -4.34
N TRP A 292 -29.68 6.74 -3.44
CA TRP A 292 -28.31 6.32 -3.71
C TRP A 292 -28.22 4.84 -4.06
N ASN A 293 -28.77 3.97 -3.21
CA ASN A 293 -28.71 2.53 -3.43
C ASN A 293 -29.41 2.11 -4.74
N GLN A 294 -30.52 2.76 -5.11
CA GLN A 294 -31.23 2.53 -6.38
C GLN A 294 -30.39 2.96 -7.59
N LYS A 295 -29.85 4.18 -7.59
CA LYS A 295 -28.99 4.68 -8.66
C LYS A 295 -27.72 3.85 -8.82
N LEU A 296 -27.15 3.37 -7.72
CA LEU A 296 -25.98 2.50 -7.73
C LEU A 296 -26.32 1.15 -8.39
N PHE A 297 -27.46 0.55 -8.03
CA PHE A 297 -27.94 -0.69 -8.64
C PHE A 297 -28.20 -0.55 -10.15
N GLU A 298 -28.82 0.55 -10.59
CA GLU A 298 -29.03 0.85 -12.00
C GLU A 298 -27.71 0.97 -12.77
N GLN A 299 -26.71 1.65 -12.21
CA GLN A 299 -25.42 1.90 -12.86
C GLN A 299 -24.52 0.66 -12.93
N ILE A 300 -24.69 -0.31 -12.05
CA ILE A 300 -23.96 -1.59 -12.12
C ILE A 300 -24.62 -2.55 -13.11
N ASN A 301 -25.96 -2.57 -13.18
CA ASN A 301 -26.68 -3.48 -14.08
C ASN A 301 -26.60 -3.05 -15.55
N ILE A 302 -26.44 -1.75 -15.83
CA ILE A 302 -26.22 -1.27 -17.19
C ILE A 302 -24.77 -1.58 -17.58
N SER A 303 -24.58 -2.62 -18.40
CA SER A 303 -23.26 -3.07 -18.87
C SER A 303 -22.40 -1.97 -19.50
N CYS A 304 -23.02 -0.94 -20.08
CA CYS A 304 -22.36 0.20 -20.73
C CYS A 304 -22.17 1.44 -19.82
N SER A 305 -22.47 1.33 -18.52
CA SER A 305 -22.26 2.47 -17.62
C SER A 305 -20.77 2.83 -17.53
N PRO A 306 -20.45 4.13 -17.45
CA PRO A 306 -19.08 4.58 -17.21
C PRO A 306 -18.51 4.01 -15.89
N LEU A 307 -19.35 3.71 -14.89
CA LEU A 307 -18.93 3.06 -13.65
C LEU A 307 -18.50 1.61 -13.91
N ASN A 308 -19.29 0.86 -14.66
CA ASN A 308 -19.01 -0.52 -15.00
C ASN A 308 -17.71 -0.66 -15.84
N ASN A 309 -17.51 0.27 -16.77
CA ASN A 309 -16.26 0.36 -17.55
C ASN A 309 -15.04 0.67 -16.67
N LEU A 310 -15.18 1.53 -15.65
CA LEU A 310 -14.09 1.80 -14.69
C LEU A 310 -13.80 0.59 -13.80
N ILE A 311 -14.83 -0.10 -13.32
CA ILE A 311 -14.70 -1.36 -12.57
C ILE A 311 -13.97 -2.39 -13.43
N LYS A 312 -14.34 -2.52 -14.71
CA LYS A 312 -13.70 -3.44 -15.66
C LYS A 312 -12.24 -3.08 -15.90
N LYS A 313 -11.92 -1.81 -16.17
CA LYS A 313 -10.54 -1.32 -16.31
C LYS A 313 -9.70 -1.62 -15.07
N ASN A 314 -10.26 -1.44 -13.87
CA ASN A 314 -9.54 -1.73 -12.62
C ASN A 314 -9.34 -3.24 -12.41
N PHE A 315 -10.36 -4.04 -12.70
CA PHE A 315 -10.30 -5.50 -12.65
C PHE A 315 -9.26 -6.06 -13.64
N ASP A 316 -9.14 -5.51 -14.84
CA ASP A 316 -8.15 -5.96 -15.83
C ASP A 316 -6.72 -5.51 -15.43
N SER A 317 -6.57 -4.33 -14.83
CA SER A 317 -5.25 -3.76 -14.51
C SER A 317 -4.67 -4.21 -13.15
N THR A 318 -5.39 -3.99 -12.04
CA THR A 318 -4.81 -4.15 -10.68
C THR A 318 -5.51 -5.17 -9.81
N LYS A 319 -6.80 -5.43 -10.04
CA LYS A 319 -7.64 -6.30 -9.18
C LYS A 319 -7.60 -5.90 -7.69
N ASP A 320 -7.38 -4.62 -7.40
CA ASP A 320 -7.23 -4.12 -6.03
C ASP A 320 -8.39 -3.19 -5.67
N ILE A 321 -9.30 -3.69 -4.83
CA ILE A 321 -10.51 -2.97 -4.40
C ILE A 321 -10.17 -1.69 -3.64
N ARG A 322 -9.10 -1.68 -2.84
CA ARG A 322 -8.71 -0.48 -2.07
C ARG A 322 -8.23 0.66 -2.95
N LYS A 323 -7.50 0.35 -4.03
CA LYS A 323 -7.09 1.35 -5.03
C LYS A 323 -8.32 1.94 -5.71
N PHE A 324 -9.30 1.10 -6.03
CA PHE A 324 -10.58 1.55 -6.55
C PHE A 324 -11.29 2.47 -5.55
N PHE A 325 -11.44 2.04 -4.29
CA PHE A 325 -12.11 2.81 -3.25
C PHE A 325 -11.45 4.18 -3.01
N ASN A 326 -10.12 4.27 -3.05
CA ASN A 326 -9.42 5.56 -2.95
C ASN A 326 -9.83 6.55 -4.05
N LEU A 327 -10.17 6.07 -5.26
CA LEU A 327 -10.72 6.93 -6.32
C LEU A 327 -12.07 7.51 -5.91
N PHE A 328 -12.95 6.66 -5.36
CA PHE A 328 -14.28 7.06 -4.89
C PHE A 328 -14.18 7.98 -3.67
N GLN A 329 -13.22 7.78 -2.78
CA GLN A 329 -13.01 8.66 -1.63
C GLN A 329 -12.78 10.11 -2.07
N VAL A 330 -11.97 10.34 -3.11
CA VAL A 330 -11.73 11.68 -3.66
C VAL A 330 -13.00 12.29 -4.24
N VAL A 331 -13.81 11.47 -4.92
CA VAL A 331 -15.13 11.87 -5.43
C VAL A 331 -16.04 12.29 -4.28
N PHE A 332 -16.20 11.45 -3.26
CA PHE A 332 -17.05 11.73 -2.10
C PHE A 332 -16.60 12.95 -1.29
N THR A 333 -15.31 13.30 -1.33
CA THR A 333 -14.77 14.48 -0.64
C THR A 333 -15.14 15.78 -1.33
N LYS A 334 -15.31 15.78 -2.67
CA LYS A 334 -15.55 16.99 -3.47
C LYS A 334 -17.03 17.28 -3.73
N TYR A 335 -17.89 16.27 -3.73
CA TYR A 335 -19.31 16.48 -4.03
C TYR A 335 -20.12 16.74 -2.76
N THR A 336 -20.72 17.92 -2.68
CA THR A 336 -21.86 18.20 -1.79
C THR A 336 -23.12 17.65 -2.46
N PHE A 337 -23.76 16.62 -1.90
CA PHE A 337 -24.97 16.02 -2.48
C PHE A 337 -26.16 16.97 -2.34
N PRO A 338 -26.66 17.58 -3.41
CA PRO A 338 -27.87 17.06 -4.07
C PRO A 338 -27.71 16.84 -5.58
N SER A 339 -26.53 17.17 -6.13
CA SER A 339 -26.26 17.21 -7.58
C SER A 339 -25.41 16.04 -8.11
N PHE A 340 -25.20 14.98 -7.31
CA PHE A 340 -24.43 13.84 -7.79
C PHE A 340 -25.31 12.93 -8.66
N GLN A 341 -25.28 13.17 -9.96
CA GLN A 341 -25.57 12.11 -10.93
C GLN A 341 -24.28 11.31 -11.11
N ILE A 342 -24.35 9.99 -10.89
CA ILE A 342 -23.25 9.03 -11.15
C ILE A 342 -22.75 9.10 -12.61
N SER A 343 -23.46 9.82 -13.49
CA SER A 343 -23.08 10.07 -14.89
C SER A 343 -21.80 10.90 -15.05
N ASP A 344 -21.47 11.80 -14.11
CA ASP A 344 -20.31 12.69 -14.25
C ASP A 344 -19.01 12.06 -13.73
N LEU A 345 -18.60 10.95 -14.36
CA LEU A 345 -17.33 10.27 -14.08
C LEU A 345 -16.09 11.00 -14.62
N SER A 346 -16.25 12.22 -15.15
CA SER A 346 -15.16 13.08 -15.61
C SER A 346 -14.12 13.38 -14.52
N LEU A 347 -14.53 13.44 -13.25
CA LEU A 347 -13.59 13.63 -12.14
C LEU A 347 -12.71 12.41 -11.88
N ILE A 348 -13.24 11.18 -12.07
CA ILE A 348 -12.43 9.97 -11.93
C ILE A 348 -11.41 9.90 -13.07
N GLU A 349 -11.81 10.20 -14.30
CA GLU A 349 -10.87 10.25 -15.43
C GLU A 349 -9.80 11.32 -15.25
N LYS A 350 -10.16 12.51 -14.72
CA LYS A 350 -9.19 13.56 -14.38
C LYS A 350 -8.24 13.11 -13.26
N PHE A 351 -8.75 12.39 -12.27
CA PHE A 351 -7.93 11.86 -11.18
C PHE A 351 -6.98 10.77 -11.68
N ASP A 352 -7.45 9.84 -12.51
CA ASP A 352 -6.61 8.80 -13.12
C ASP A 352 -5.53 9.44 -14.01
N LYS A 353 -5.88 10.46 -14.80
CA LYS A 353 -4.88 11.27 -15.52
C LYS A 353 -3.88 11.88 -14.56
N ASN A 354 -4.32 12.48 -13.45
CA ASN A 354 -3.43 13.08 -12.44
C ASN A 354 -2.49 12.05 -11.80
N ARG A 355 -2.99 10.86 -11.49
CA ARG A 355 -2.18 9.74 -10.98
C ARG A 355 -1.10 9.33 -11.97
N LEU A 356 -1.40 9.38 -13.26
CA LEU A 356 -0.46 9.05 -14.34
C LEU A 356 0.47 10.21 -14.74
N LYS A 357 0.22 11.45 -14.28
CA LYS A 357 1.05 12.63 -14.62
C LYS A 357 2.49 12.56 -14.11
N SER A 358 2.82 11.68 -13.16
CA SER A 358 4.22 11.48 -12.74
C SER A 358 4.98 10.45 -13.60
N GLY A 359 4.29 9.78 -14.52
CA GLY A 359 4.86 8.73 -15.36
C GLY A 359 5.92 9.25 -16.33
N LEU A 360 6.72 8.33 -16.87
CA LEU A 360 7.79 8.63 -17.83
C LEU A 360 7.27 9.46 -19.02
N THR A 361 6.09 9.12 -19.55
CA THR A 361 5.49 9.79 -20.71
C THR A 361 5.22 11.27 -20.49
N SER A 362 4.69 11.65 -19.33
CA SER A 362 4.42 13.06 -19.02
C SER A 362 5.69 13.83 -18.72
N ARG A 363 6.69 13.20 -18.08
CA ARG A 363 8.02 13.79 -17.90
C ARG A 363 8.67 14.13 -19.24
N VAL A 364 8.61 13.23 -20.22
CA VAL A 364 9.12 13.49 -21.57
C VAL A 364 8.36 14.64 -22.25
N LYS A 365 7.03 14.73 -22.06
CA LYS A 365 6.21 15.81 -22.62
C LYS A 365 6.45 17.19 -21.98
N SER A 366 6.98 17.24 -20.76
CA SER A 366 7.33 18.50 -20.09
C SER A 366 8.74 18.99 -20.41
N LEU A 367 9.55 18.21 -21.15
CA LEU A 367 10.90 18.63 -21.54
C LEU A 367 10.85 19.75 -22.57
N SER A 368 11.84 20.64 -22.49
CA SER A 368 12.11 21.62 -23.53
C SER A 368 12.64 20.96 -24.81
N ASP A 369 12.57 21.68 -25.93
CA ASP A 369 13.07 21.17 -27.22
C ASP A 369 14.58 20.82 -27.17
N LEU A 370 15.37 21.57 -26.40
CA LEU A 370 16.79 21.31 -26.21
C LEU A 370 17.02 20.04 -25.37
N GLU A 371 16.34 19.90 -24.24
CA GLU A 371 16.39 18.68 -23.41
C GLU A 371 15.97 17.44 -24.21
N LEU A 372 14.89 17.56 -24.99
CA LEU A 372 14.41 16.48 -25.85
C LEU A 372 15.42 16.13 -26.94
N SER A 373 16.06 17.13 -27.56
CA SER A 373 17.11 16.90 -28.57
C SER A 373 18.32 16.15 -28.02
N ILE A 374 18.78 16.52 -26.81
CA ILE A 374 19.90 15.86 -26.15
C ILE A 374 19.52 14.45 -25.71
N LEU A 375 18.28 14.25 -25.23
CA LEU A 375 17.78 12.92 -24.89
C LEU A 375 17.69 12.01 -26.12
N ILE A 376 17.24 12.51 -27.28
CA ILE A 376 17.22 11.75 -28.53
C ILE A 376 18.64 11.41 -28.99
N ALA A 377 19.57 12.37 -28.94
CA ALA A 377 20.98 12.14 -29.26
C ALA A 377 21.58 11.08 -28.33
N ALA A 378 21.32 11.16 -27.03
CA ALA A 378 21.73 10.16 -26.05
C ALA A 378 21.16 8.77 -26.35
N ALA A 379 19.87 8.67 -26.70
CA ALA A 379 19.25 7.40 -27.08
C ALA A 379 19.85 6.81 -28.37
N ARG A 380 20.21 7.64 -29.36
CA ARG A 380 20.91 7.19 -30.58
C ARG A 380 22.33 6.70 -30.29
N VAL A 381 23.06 7.42 -29.44
CA VAL A 381 24.39 7.00 -28.97
C VAL A 381 24.28 5.65 -28.26
N SER A 382 23.30 5.48 -27.36
CA SER A 382 23.08 4.22 -26.63
C SER A 382 23.00 3.02 -27.58
N ILE A 383 22.31 3.17 -28.71
CA ILE A 383 22.18 2.11 -29.72
C ILE A 383 23.50 1.88 -30.47
N LYS A 384 24.24 2.95 -30.79
CA LYS A 384 25.53 2.86 -31.49
C LYS A 384 26.64 2.24 -30.63
N THR A 385 26.64 2.49 -29.32
CA THR A 385 27.74 2.13 -28.40
C THR A 385 27.41 1.01 -27.42
N ASN A 386 26.30 0.29 -27.63
CA ASN A 386 25.79 -0.76 -26.74
C ASN A 386 25.70 -0.28 -25.28
N ASP A 387 24.87 0.74 -25.06
CA ASP A 387 24.47 1.30 -23.76
C ASP A 387 25.57 2.01 -22.95
N ASN A 388 26.67 2.42 -23.59
CA ASN A 388 27.67 3.28 -22.96
C ASN A 388 27.56 4.70 -23.51
N VAL A 389 26.87 5.58 -22.79
CA VAL A 389 26.65 6.97 -23.20
C VAL A 389 27.58 7.88 -22.43
N ASN A 390 28.47 8.55 -23.16
CA ASN A 390 29.36 9.59 -22.62
C ASN A 390 28.90 10.96 -23.10
N PHE A 391 29.12 11.98 -22.28
CA PHE A 391 28.71 13.35 -22.60
C PHE A 391 29.30 13.83 -23.94
N ASN A 392 30.58 13.55 -24.20
CA ASN A 392 31.23 13.96 -25.44
C ASN A 392 30.59 13.30 -26.67
N LEU A 393 30.27 12.00 -26.59
CA LEU A 393 29.65 11.27 -27.71
C LEU A 393 28.24 11.81 -28.00
N VAL A 394 27.50 12.18 -26.96
CA VAL A 394 26.18 12.82 -27.13
C VAL A 394 26.30 14.19 -27.76
N TYR A 395 27.27 15.00 -27.34
CA TYR A 395 27.48 16.32 -27.90
C TYR A 395 27.89 16.26 -29.38
N ASP A 396 28.74 15.29 -29.75
CA ASP A 396 29.17 15.10 -31.14
C ASP A 396 28.00 14.67 -32.03
N GLU A 397 27.18 13.73 -31.59
CA GLU A 397 25.95 13.34 -32.29
C GLU A 397 24.93 14.48 -32.34
N TYR A 398 24.75 15.23 -31.25
CA TYR A 398 23.88 16.40 -31.25
C TYR A 398 24.35 17.45 -32.28
N SER A 399 25.66 17.70 -32.35
CA SER A 399 26.22 18.62 -33.33
C SER A 399 26.02 18.12 -34.76
N SER A 400 26.20 16.82 -35.01
CA SER A 400 26.00 16.25 -36.36
C SER A 400 24.54 16.35 -36.81
N LEU A 401 23.60 16.12 -35.90
CA LEU A 401 22.16 16.26 -36.16
C LEU A 401 21.75 17.71 -36.43
N LEU A 402 22.29 18.66 -35.67
CA LEU A 402 22.03 20.08 -35.92
C LEU A 402 22.56 20.50 -37.30
N THR A 403 23.75 20.03 -37.69
CA THR A 403 24.29 20.30 -39.04
C THR A 403 23.44 19.68 -40.13
N SER A 404 22.87 18.48 -39.93
CA SER A 404 21.97 17.88 -40.92
C SER A 404 20.64 18.62 -41.05
N ILE A 405 20.09 19.18 -39.96
CA ILE A 405 18.92 20.07 -40.07
C ILE A 405 19.26 21.30 -40.88
N ASN A 406 20.34 22.00 -40.54
CA ASN A 406 20.70 23.24 -41.21
C ASN A 406 20.97 23.00 -42.70
N ALA A 407 21.54 21.85 -43.08
CA ALA A 407 21.73 21.45 -44.47
C ALA A 407 20.41 21.12 -45.20
N SER A 408 19.38 20.68 -44.47
CA SER A 408 18.07 20.35 -45.05
C SER A 408 17.20 21.57 -45.35
N ILE A 409 17.53 22.73 -44.80
CA ILE A 409 16.80 23.99 -45.03
C ILE A 409 17.49 24.73 -46.17
N PRO A 410 16.77 25.05 -47.28
CA PRO A 410 17.35 25.85 -48.36
C PRO A 410 17.79 27.22 -47.84
N SER A 411 19.09 27.52 -47.87
CA SER A 411 19.60 28.86 -47.55
C SER A 411 19.26 29.82 -48.69
N VAL A 412 18.43 30.84 -48.39
CA VAL A 412 18.14 31.90 -49.35
C VAL A 412 19.31 32.87 -49.34
N PHE A 413 20.16 32.80 -50.36
CA PHE A 413 21.26 33.73 -50.57
C PHE A 413 20.71 35.11 -50.97
N GLY A 414 20.64 36.04 -50.01
CA GLY A 414 20.21 37.42 -50.27
C GLY A 414 20.03 38.28 -49.02
N GLY A 415 21.04 39.09 -48.70
CA GLY A 415 20.89 40.37 -47.96
C GLY A 415 21.06 40.35 -46.45
N MET A 416 21.03 39.20 -45.78
CA MET A 416 21.39 39.08 -44.36
C MET A 416 21.81 37.62 -44.07
N ASP A 417 23.11 37.39 -43.92
CA ASP A 417 23.70 36.05 -43.71
C ASP A 417 23.30 35.47 -42.34
N ILE A 418 22.10 34.91 -42.26
CA ILE A 418 21.66 34.05 -41.16
C ILE A 418 21.78 32.60 -41.64
N ASP A 419 23.02 32.15 -41.86
CA ASP A 419 23.34 30.79 -42.31
C ASP A 419 23.04 29.70 -41.27
N LYS A 420 22.65 30.09 -40.05
CA LYS A 420 22.26 29.17 -38.97
C LYS A 420 20.88 29.55 -38.44
N THR A 421 19.84 29.00 -39.04
CA THR A 421 18.46 29.15 -38.57
C THR A 421 18.27 28.58 -37.17
N TYR A 422 19.01 27.53 -36.81
CA TYR A 422 19.03 26.96 -35.46
C TYR A 422 20.29 27.33 -34.68
N LYS A 423 20.08 27.82 -33.46
CA LYS A 423 21.16 28.13 -32.52
C LYS A 423 21.87 26.85 -32.07
N LYS A 424 23.16 26.73 -32.38
CA LYS A 424 24.04 25.73 -31.76
C LYS A 424 24.40 26.19 -30.34
N TRP A 425 24.07 25.36 -29.35
CA TRP A 425 24.41 25.63 -27.95
C TRP A 425 25.84 25.20 -27.63
N ASN A 426 26.47 25.91 -26.68
CA ASN A 426 27.83 25.62 -26.25
C ASN A 426 27.85 24.41 -25.31
N LYS A 427 29.02 23.75 -25.20
CA LYS A 427 29.24 22.61 -24.32
C LYS A 427 28.91 22.91 -22.85
N GLN A 428 29.16 24.13 -22.39
CA GLN A 428 28.87 24.58 -21.02
C GLN A 428 27.36 24.69 -20.75
N ASP A 429 26.58 25.20 -21.71
CA ASP A 429 25.13 25.33 -21.56
C ASP A 429 24.45 23.95 -21.57
N ILE A 430 24.96 23.04 -22.41
CA ILE A 430 24.48 21.66 -22.50
C ILE A 430 24.79 20.88 -21.22
N LYS A 431 25.85 21.23 -20.48
CA LYS A 431 26.13 20.64 -19.17
C LYS A 431 24.97 20.87 -18.19
N ASN A 432 24.41 22.07 -18.14
CA ASN A 432 23.26 22.38 -17.27
C ASN A 432 22.04 21.52 -17.66
N VAL A 433 21.79 21.38 -18.97
CA VAL A 433 20.72 20.52 -19.48
C VAL A 433 20.97 19.04 -19.14
N TRP A 434 22.23 18.61 -19.19
CA TRP A 434 22.62 17.25 -18.86
C TRP A 434 22.42 16.92 -17.38
N GLU A 435 22.72 17.87 -16.49
CA GLU A 435 22.43 17.77 -15.05
C GLU A 435 20.92 17.67 -14.80
N ASN A 436 20.10 18.50 -15.48
CA ASN A 436 18.64 18.37 -15.40
C ASN A 436 18.13 16.99 -15.84
N LEU A 437 18.70 16.41 -16.91
CA LEU A 437 18.31 15.08 -17.38
C LEU A 437 18.71 13.95 -16.42
N LEU A 438 19.82 14.13 -15.69
CA LEU A 438 20.23 13.23 -14.60
C LEU A 438 19.26 13.33 -13.43
N ASP A 439 18.90 14.53 -12.99
CA ASP A 439 17.96 14.76 -11.88
C ASP A 439 16.55 14.23 -12.20
N LEU A 440 16.11 14.37 -13.45
CA LEU A 440 14.84 13.80 -13.92
C LEU A 440 14.86 12.26 -14.05
N ASN A 441 16.00 11.63 -13.76
CA ASN A 441 16.27 10.19 -13.85
C ASN A 441 16.07 9.64 -15.28
N PHE A 442 16.39 10.41 -16.33
CA PHE A 442 16.43 9.86 -17.69
C PHE A 442 17.75 9.14 -18.01
N LEU A 443 18.80 9.56 -17.31
CA LEU A 443 20.15 9.02 -17.39
C LEU A 443 20.51 8.44 -16.03
N VAL A 444 21.09 7.24 -16.01
CA VAL A 444 21.51 6.56 -14.77
C VAL A 444 22.96 6.15 -14.88
N GLU A 445 23.72 6.33 -13.80
CA GLU A 445 25.12 5.90 -13.75
C GLU A 445 25.24 4.38 -13.85
N LYS A 446 26.17 3.93 -14.70
CA LYS A 446 26.40 2.51 -14.92
C LYS A 446 26.91 1.84 -13.64
N GLY A 447 26.14 0.88 -13.13
CA GLY A 447 26.46 0.15 -11.90
C GLY A 447 26.02 0.83 -10.61
N ALA A 448 25.30 1.96 -10.67
CA ALA A 448 24.71 2.56 -9.49
C ALA A 448 23.55 1.69 -8.97
N LEU A 449 23.72 1.11 -7.79
CA LEU A 449 22.63 0.50 -7.02
C LEU A 449 21.78 1.62 -6.43
N GLY A 450 20.60 1.87 -7.01
CA GLY A 450 19.75 3.01 -6.64
C GLY A 450 19.33 3.03 -5.16
N ILE A 451 18.66 1.98 -4.68
CA ILE A 451 18.26 1.86 -3.27
C ILE A 451 18.69 0.48 -2.78
N ARG A 452 19.37 0.43 -1.63
CA ARG A 452 19.78 -0.82 -0.98
C ARG A 452 18.68 -1.33 -0.06
N GLU A 453 18.68 -2.64 0.20
CA GLU A 453 17.60 -3.31 0.93
C GLU A 453 17.55 -2.93 2.42
N SER A 454 18.70 -2.70 3.04
CA SER A 454 18.79 -2.35 4.46
C SER A 454 19.63 -1.10 4.72
N ALA A 455 19.33 -0.44 5.85
CA ALA A 455 20.09 0.73 6.31
C ALA A 455 21.58 0.40 6.52
N LEU A 456 21.89 -0.81 7.00
CA LEU A 456 23.27 -1.26 7.18
C LEU A 456 24.00 -1.40 5.84
N GLN A 457 23.35 -1.97 4.83
CA GLN A 457 23.93 -2.02 3.48
C GLN A 457 24.14 -0.63 2.90
N ALA A 458 23.22 0.32 3.14
CA ALA A 458 23.35 1.72 2.73
C ALA A 458 24.52 2.42 3.44
N PHE A 459 24.69 2.20 4.74
CA PHE A 459 25.80 2.74 5.52
C PHE A 459 27.16 2.18 5.06
N VAL A 460 27.22 0.87 4.81
CA VAL A 460 28.42 0.25 4.23
C VAL A 460 28.70 0.84 2.84
N ALA A 461 27.67 1.16 2.05
CA ALA A 461 27.80 1.87 0.77
C ALA A 461 28.46 3.23 0.91
N SER A 462 27.99 4.04 1.85
CA SER A 462 28.46 5.42 2.02
C SER A 462 29.90 5.47 2.47
N ASN A 463 30.37 4.43 3.17
CA ASN A 463 31.77 4.31 3.58
C ASN A 463 32.70 4.00 2.39
N TYR A 464 32.18 3.48 1.28
CA TYR A 464 32.97 3.36 0.06
C TYR A 464 33.11 4.72 -0.59
N HIS A 465 34.33 5.26 -0.61
CA HIS A 465 34.68 6.33 -1.53
C HIS A 465 34.50 5.83 -2.97
N THR A 466 33.46 6.31 -3.64
CA THR A 466 33.15 5.88 -5.00
C THR A 466 34.22 6.43 -5.94
N ILE A 467 34.99 5.54 -6.58
CA ILE A 467 35.98 5.91 -7.61
C ILE A 467 35.32 6.75 -8.72
N GLN A 468 34.03 6.56 -8.94
CA GLN A 468 33.21 7.34 -9.89
C GLN A 468 33.14 8.84 -9.56
N SER A 469 33.27 9.25 -8.30
CA SER A 469 33.34 10.68 -7.92
C SER A 469 34.66 11.34 -8.37
N SER A 470 35.72 10.56 -8.53
CA SER A 470 37.02 11.04 -9.03
C SER A 470 37.08 11.18 -10.56
N VAL A 471 36.14 10.56 -11.27
CA VAL A 471 36.04 10.68 -12.74
C VAL A 471 35.35 12.00 -13.10
N SER A 472 36.00 12.77 -13.97
CA SER A 472 35.44 13.99 -14.55
C SER A 472 34.05 13.75 -15.13
N PHE A 473 33.14 14.72 -14.94
CA PHE A 473 31.72 14.58 -15.29
C PHE A 473 31.49 14.16 -16.76
N ASP A 474 32.33 14.63 -17.69
CA ASP A 474 32.25 14.33 -19.13
C ASP A 474 32.51 12.86 -19.48
N LEU A 475 33.22 12.12 -18.63
CA LEU A 475 33.68 10.75 -18.85
C LEU A 475 32.89 9.72 -18.05
N ARG A 476 31.88 10.14 -17.30
CA ARG A 476 31.00 9.21 -16.61
C ARG A 476 30.18 8.45 -17.64
N ASN A 477 30.27 7.14 -17.60
CA ASN A 477 29.47 6.26 -18.44
C ASN A 477 28.05 6.20 -17.86
N LEU A 478 27.08 6.67 -18.66
CA LEU A 478 25.67 6.72 -18.31
C LEU A 478 24.88 5.76 -19.19
N ASN A 479 23.81 5.20 -18.63
CA ASN A 479 22.81 4.41 -19.34
C ASN A 479 21.55 5.26 -19.51
N VAL A 480 20.93 5.18 -20.69
CA VAL A 480 19.66 5.87 -20.96
C VAL A 480 18.49 4.95 -20.59
N LEU A 481 17.53 5.43 -19.80
CA LEU A 481 16.38 4.60 -19.40
C LEU A 481 15.29 4.51 -20.48
N VAL A 482 15.26 5.45 -21.43
CA VAL A 482 14.22 5.51 -22.47
C VAL A 482 14.78 5.04 -23.79
N THR A 483 14.11 4.05 -24.39
CA THR A 483 14.50 3.57 -25.72
C THR A 483 14.08 4.56 -26.81
N LEU A 484 14.83 4.58 -27.92
CA LEU A 484 14.48 5.42 -29.08
C LEU A 484 13.08 5.09 -29.64
N GLN A 485 12.68 3.82 -29.59
CA GLN A 485 11.37 3.36 -30.04
C GLN A 485 10.22 3.87 -29.14
N GLU A 486 10.44 3.95 -27.83
CA GLU A 486 9.49 4.55 -26.90
C GLU A 486 9.38 6.06 -27.09
N LEU A 487 10.51 6.74 -27.30
CA LEU A 487 10.52 8.18 -27.63
C LEU A 487 9.70 8.47 -28.89
N ARG A 488 9.83 7.65 -29.94
CA ARG A 488 9.05 7.79 -31.18
C ARG A 488 7.54 7.67 -30.94
N ARG A 489 7.10 6.82 -30.01
CA ARG A 489 5.67 6.68 -29.67
C ARG A 489 5.13 7.87 -28.88
N ILE A 490 5.98 8.58 -28.16
CA ILE A 490 5.59 9.68 -27.27
C ILE A 490 5.62 11.02 -28.00
N ILE A 491 6.62 11.24 -28.85
CA ILE A 491 6.84 12.50 -29.57
C ILE A 491 5.79 12.61 -30.70
N PRO A 492 5.04 13.72 -30.76
CA PRO A 492 4.08 13.92 -31.84
C PRO A 492 4.79 14.09 -33.19
N SER A 493 4.18 13.59 -34.26
CA SER A 493 4.69 13.71 -35.63
C SER A 493 4.81 15.16 -36.13
N SER A 494 4.23 16.11 -35.40
CA SER A 494 4.36 17.55 -35.66
C SER A 494 5.70 18.14 -35.22
N SER A 495 6.46 17.46 -34.36
CA SER A 495 7.76 17.94 -33.93
C SER A 495 8.81 17.67 -35.00
N LEU A 496 9.66 18.67 -35.27
CA LEU A 496 10.79 18.53 -36.18
C LEU A 496 11.79 17.45 -35.70
N LEU A 497 11.85 17.23 -34.38
CA LEU A 497 12.67 16.21 -33.73
C LEU A 497 12.15 14.79 -33.98
N TYR A 498 10.93 14.62 -34.54
CA TYR A 498 10.38 13.31 -34.86
C TYR A 498 11.24 12.56 -35.89
N GLN A 499 11.83 13.25 -36.86
CA GLN A 499 12.73 12.65 -37.85
C GLN A 499 14.00 12.05 -37.22
N TRP A 500 14.40 12.56 -36.05
CA TRP A 500 15.58 12.07 -35.34
C TRP A 500 15.30 10.83 -34.49
N THR A 501 14.03 10.48 -34.30
CA THR A 501 13.63 9.26 -33.59
C THR A 501 13.77 8.00 -34.46
N THR A 502 14.00 8.17 -35.76
CA THR A 502 14.42 7.09 -36.66
C THR A 502 15.95 7.11 -36.78
N LEU A 503 16.56 5.92 -36.68
CA LEU A 503 18.01 5.75 -36.80
C LEU A 503 18.53 6.15 -38.18
#